data_AF-A0A024TV76-F1
#
_entry.id   AF-A0A024TV76-F1
#
_cell.length_a   1.000
_cell.length_b   1.000
_cell.length_c   1.000
_cell.angle_alpha   90.00
_cell.angle_beta   90.00
_cell.angle_gamma   90.00
#
_symmetry.space_group_name_H-M   'P 1'
#
loop_
_entity.id
_entity.type
_entity.pdbx_description
1 polymer ?
#
loop_
_entity_poly.entity_id
_entity_poly.type
_entity_poly.pdbx_seq_one_letter_code
_entity_poly.pdbx_strand_id
1 'polypeptide(L)'
;MSDPEYINNSGDDGYLTPVEYSGKCEEERAAEKRRILRKAKVNQVLNNPTGEKRLNLNGVLDVPYCADTGATLNIIPQRMVMELKHLQPDLVVESVPADRSRAEGPDGQELELIGHIALRLTICTAAGPVRVPHAVACYITTNGTEFLVSDDTLKTR
;
A
#
# COMPACT_ATOMS: atom_id res chain seq x y z
N MET A 1 -59.12 -42.82 32.85
CA MET A 1 -59.90 -41.59 33.07
C MET A 1 -59.08 -40.46 32.46
N SER A 2 -59.54 -39.99 31.30
CA SER A 2 -59.32 -38.67 30.67
C SER A 2 -57.89 -38.16 30.33
N ASP A 3 -57.63 -38.05 29.01
CA ASP A 3 -56.79 -37.04 28.34
C ASP A 3 -57.39 -35.61 28.52
N PRO A 4 -56.85 -34.50 27.94
CA PRO A 4 -55.48 -34.09 27.53
C PRO A 4 -55.10 -32.66 28.03
N GLU A 5 -53.90 -32.15 27.74
CA GLU A 5 -53.78 -30.77 27.21
C GLU A 5 -52.47 -30.56 26.43
N TYR A 6 -52.64 -30.13 25.18
CA TYR A 6 -51.62 -29.70 24.23
C TYR A 6 -51.15 -28.29 24.59
N ILE A 7 -49.82 -28.05 24.59
CA ILE A 7 -49.27 -26.76 24.17
C ILE A 7 -48.11 -27.02 23.21
N ASN A 8 -48.33 -26.66 21.95
CA ASN A 8 -47.32 -26.49 20.90
C ASN A 8 -46.34 -25.39 21.29
N ASN A 9 -45.04 -25.61 21.07
CA ASN A 9 -44.12 -24.57 20.62
C ASN A 9 -42.98 -25.18 19.80
N SER A 10 -43.17 -25.04 18.48
CA SER A 10 -42.20 -24.78 17.40
C SER A 10 -40.72 -24.69 17.79
N GLY A 11 -39.89 -25.50 17.11
CA GLY A 11 -38.43 -25.45 17.19
C GLY A 11 -37.79 -26.34 16.14
N ASP A 12 -37.94 -25.90 14.89
CA ASP A 12 -37.43 -26.40 13.61
C ASP A 12 -36.04 -27.08 13.65
N ASP A 13 -35.98 -28.19 12.93
CA ASP A 13 -34.91 -29.13 12.65
C ASP A 13 -33.97 -28.61 11.55
N GLY A 14 -32.92 -27.88 11.95
CA GLY A 14 -31.90 -27.38 11.03
C GLY A 14 -30.59 -28.17 11.10
N TYR A 15 -30.37 -29.08 10.15
CA TYR A 15 -29.08 -29.68 9.85
C TYR A 15 -27.97 -28.61 9.75
N LEU A 16 -26.91 -28.74 10.56
CA LEU A 16 -25.67 -28.00 10.38
C LEU A 16 -25.04 -28.41 9.05
N THR A 17 -25.20 -27.56 8.04
CA THR A 17 -24.48 -27.68 6.76
C THR A 17 -22.98 -27.45 7.00
N PRO A 18 -22.09 -28.26 6.40
CA PRO A 18 -20.67 -27.95 6.39
C PRO A 18 -20.47 -26.63 5.63
N VAL A 19 -19.80 -25.67 6.26
CA VAL A 19 -19.34 -24.46 5.57
C VAL A 19 -18.32 -24.91 4.53
N GLU A 20 -18.75 -25.02 3.29
CA GLU A 20 -17.87 -25.19 2.13
C GLU A 20 -16.95 -23.97 2.07
N TYR A 21 -15.67 -24.15 2.45
CA TYR A 21 -14.61 -23.24 2.06
C TYR A 21 -14.38 -23.40 0.55
N SER A 22 -15.30 -22.83 -0.24
CA SER A 22 -15.12 -22.66 -1.68
C SER A 22 -13.98 -21.67 -1.89
N GLY A 23 -12.79 -22.20 -2.17
CA GLY A 23 -11.68 -21.42 -2.68
C GLY A 23 -12.11 -20.83 -4.01
N LYS A 24 -12.34 -19.50 -4.06
CA LYS A 24 -12.70 -18.77 -5.29
C LYS A 24 -11.92 -19.29 -6.48
N CYS A 25 -12.63 -19.69 -7.54
CA CYS A 25 -12.00 -20.24 -8.72
C CYS A 25 -11.01 -19.21 -9.32
N GLU A 26 -10.00 -19.68 -10.03
CA GLU A 26 -8.98 -18.80 -10.60
C GLU A 26 -9.58 -17.77 -11.56
N GLU A 27 -10.68 -18.12 -12.23
CA GLU A 27 -11.40 -17.23 -13.14
C GLU A 27 -12.07 -16.06 -12.42
N GLU A 28 -12.73 -16.29 -11.28
CA GLU A 28 -13.29 -15.25 -10.42
C GLU A 28 -12.20 -14.34 -9.86
N ARG A 29 -11.07 -14.91 -9.42
CA ARG A 29 -9.91 -14.13 -8.96
C ARG A 29 -9.33 -13.28 -10.09
N ALA A 30 -9.24 -13.83 -11.30
CA ALA A 30 -8.76 -13.11 -12.47
C ALA A 30 -9.74 -12.01 -12.89
N ALA A 31 -11.05 -12.26 -12.84
CA ALA A 31 -12.08 -11.27 -13.10
C ALA A 31 -12.04 -10.12 -12.09
N GLU A 32 -11.88 -10.43 -10.81
CA GLU A 32 -11.75 -9.42 -9.77
C GLU A 32 -10.44 -8.62 -9.93
N LYS A 33 -9.32 -9.28 -10.24
CA LYS A 33 -8.06 -8.60 -10.58
C LYS A 33 -8.23 -7.65 -11.77
N ARG A 34 -8.93 -8.07 -12.84
CA ARG A 34 -9.24 -7.22 -14.00
C ARG A 34 -10.11 -6.02 -13.60
N ARG A 35 -11.12 -6.22 -12.75
CA ARG A 35 -12.01 -5.15 -12.27
C ARG A 35 -11.25 -4.13 -11.43
N ILE A 36 -10.41 -4.59 -10.50
CA ILE A 36 -9.54 -3.76 -9.68
C ILE A 36 -8.56 -2.98 -10.57
N LEU A 37 -7.91 -3.64 -11.53
CA LEU A 37 -6.99 -3.01 -12.48
C LEU A 37 -7.68 -1.93 -13.31
N ARG A 38 -8.89 -2.22 -13.82
CA ARG A 38 -9.68 -1.26 -14.60
C ARG A 38 -10.09 -0.05 -13.76
N LYS A 39 -10.52 -0.26 -12.51
CA LYS A 39 -10.86 0.84 -11.58
C LYS A 39 -9.63 1.67 -11.23
N ALA A 40 -8.48 1.04 -10.98
CA ALA A 40 -7.21 1.72 -10.73
C ALA A 40 -6.78 2.56 -11.95
N LYS A 41 -6.91 2.03 -13.17
CA LYS A 41 -6.57 2.75 -14.41
C LYS A 41 -7.48 3.96 -14.67
N VAL A 42 -8.78 3.83 -14.43
CA VAL A 42 -9.72 4.97 -14.51
C VAL A 42 -9.37 6.03 -13.48
N ASN A 43 -9.13 5.65 -12.23
CA ASN A 43 -8.73 6.59 -11.18
C ASN A 43 -7.40 7.29 -11.51
N GLN A 44 -6.43 6.57 -12.08
CA GLN A 44 -5.17 7.16 -12.51
C GLN A 44 -5.39 8.23 -13.59
N VAL A 45 -6.23 7.96 -14.58
CA VAL A 45 -6.54 8.94 -15.65
C VAL A 45 -7.23 10.19 -15.08
N LEU A 46 -8.17 10.01 -14.15
CA LEU A 46 -8.92 11.13 -13.56
C LEU A 46 -8.07 11.96 -12.58
N ASN A 47 -7.21 11.32 -11.80
CA ASN A 47 -6.46 11.97 -10.72
C ASN A 47 -5.02 12.37 -11.11
N ASN A 48 -4.60 12.07 -12.35
CA ASN A 48 -3.26 12.38 -12.85
C ASN A 48 -3.27 12.96 -14.27
N PRO A 49 -3.97 14.09 -14.50
CA PRO A 49 -4.11 14.68 -15.83
C PRO A 49 -2.78 15.14 -16.43
N THR A 50 -1.75 15.39 -15.61
CA THR A 50 -0.40 15.80 -16.02
C THR A 50 0.47 14.64 -16.51
N GLY A 51 0.07 13.38 -16.27
CA GLY A 51 0.88 12.22 -16.61
C GLY A 51 2.09 12.00 -15.68
N GLU A 52 2.11 12.65 -14.52
CA GLU A 52 3.18 12.49 -13.53
C GLU A 52 3.35 11.04 -13.08
N LYS A 53 4.58 10.63 -12.80
CA LYS A 53 4.86 9.28 -12.30
C LYS A 53 4.28 9.16 -10.88
N ARG A 54 3.42 8.15 -10.65
CA ARG A 54 2.76 7.93 -9.34
C ARG A 54 3.17 6.63 -8.68
N LEU A 55 3.31 6.70 -7.37
CA LEU A 55 3.63 5.61 -6.47
C LEU A 55 2.51 5.48 -5.45
N ASN A 56 2.00 4.28 -5.27
CA ASN A 56 1.05 3.98 -4.21
C ASN A 56 1.78 3.42 -2.99
N LEU A 57 1.56 4.05 -1.84
CA LEU A 57 2.12 3.69 -0.54
C LEU A 57 1.10 2.86 0.24
N ASN A 58 1.48 1.64 0.63
CA ASN A 58 0.69 0.69 1.41
C ASN A 58 -0.71 0.34 0.87
N GLY A 59 -1.06 0.71 -0.36
CA GLY A 59 -2.41 0.56 -0.89
C GLY A 59 -3.34 1.74 -0.63
N VAL A 60 -2.90 2.78 0.10
CA VAL A 60 -3.80 3.79 0.68
C VAL A 60 -3.53 5.21 0.22
N LEU A 61 -2.31 5.55 -0.19
CA LEU A 61 -1.94 6.91 -0.60
C LEU A 61 -1.16 6.90 -1.91
N ASP A 62 -1.67 7.61 -2.91
CA ASP A 62 -0.95 7.83 -4.18
C ASP A 62 -0.15 9.13 -4.11
N VAL A 63 1.15 9.08 -4.35
CA VAL A 63 2.06 10.24 -4.34
C VAL A 63 2.82 10.38 -5.65
N PRO A 64 3.26 11.60 -6.03
CA PRO A 64 4.23 11.77 -7.11
C PRO A 64 5.58 11.18 -6.70
N TYR A 65 6.30 10.59 -7.65
CA TYR A 65 7.64 10.06 -7.41
C TYR A 65 8.62 10.33 -8.55
N CYS A 66 9.89 10.48 -8.16
CA CYS A 66 11.03 10.49 -9.06
C CYS A 66 11.76 9.14 -8.96
N ALA A 67 12.02 8.52 -10.10
CA ALA A 67 12.85 7.32 -10.19
C ALA A 67 14.30 7.77 -10.29
N ASP A 68 15.15 7.35 -9.36
CA ASP A 68 16.54 7.77 -9.30
C ASP A 68 17.46 6.54 -9.23
N THR A 69 18.09 6.23 -10.37
CA THR A 69 19.03 5.10 -10.48
C THR A 69 20.40 5.40 -9.86
N GLY A 70 20.67 6.66 -9.49
CA GLY A 70 21.88 7.05 -8.75
C GLY A 70 21.73 6.97 -7.24
N ALA A 71 20.48 6.88 -6.75
CA ALA A 71 20.20 6.82 -5.32
C ALA A 71 20.21 5.39 -4.79
N THR A 72 20.77 5.26 -3.58
CA THR A 72 20.76 4.00 -2.80
C THR A 72 19.62 3.94 -1.78
N LEU A 73 19.07 5.11 -1.40
CA LEU A 73 18.01 5.21 -0.40
C LEU A 73 16.70 5.64 -1.04
N ASN A 74 15.58 5.04 -0.59
CA ASN A 74 14.28 5.64 -0.84
C ASN A 74 14.09 6.82 0.10
N ILE A 75 13.66 7.97 -0.42
CA ILE A 75 13.43 9.18 0.37
C ILE A 75 11.96 9.58 0.27
N ILE A 76 11.32 9.81 1.42
CA ILE A 76 9.94 10.27 1.53
C ILE A 76 9.90 11.64 2.25
N PRO A 77 9.31 12.68 1.63
CA PRO A 77 9.06 13.94 2.32
C PRO A 77 8.12 13.77 3.52
N GLN A 78 8.42 14.45 4.62
CA GLN A 78 7.66 14.37 5.88
C GLN A 78 6.17 14.65 5.69
N ARG A 79 5.80 15.57 4.79
CA ARG A 79 4.40 15.88 4.46
C ARG A 79 3.61 14.63 4.03
N MET A 80 4.23 13.76 3.22
CA MET A 80 3.60 12.52 2.77
C MET A 80 3.45 11.51 3.91
N VAL A 81 4.41 11.47 4.84
CA VAL A 81 4.32 10.63 6.04
C VAL A 81 3.18 11.10 6.95
N MET A 82 2.96 12.40 7.09
CA MET A 82 1.84 12.95 7.86
C MET A 82 0.49 12.56 7.26
N GLU A 83 0.34 12.69 5.94
CA GLU A 83 -0.85 12.23 5.22
C GLU A 83 -1.06 10.71 5.37
N LEU A 84 0.02 9.93 5.24
CA LEU A 84 -0.05 8.49 5.38
C LEU A 84 -0.43 8.06 6.80
N LYS A 85 0.06 8.75 7.84
CA LYS A 85 -0.35 8.53 9.24
C LYS A 85 -1.81 8.90 9.49
N HIS A 86 -2.35 9.90 8.79
CA HIS A 86 -3.77 10.23 8.89
C HIS A 86 -4.63 9.07 8.35
N LEU A 87 -4.21 8.44 7.25
CA LEU A 87 -4.91 7.31 6.63
C LEU A 87 -4.64 5.97 7.33
N GLN A 88 -3.47 5.82 7.95
CA GLN A 88 -3.02 4.62 8.64
C GLN A 88 -2.38 5.02 9.99
N PRO A 89 -3.17 5.20 11.07
CA PRO A 89 -2.66 5.69 12.36
C PRO A 89 -1.70 4.75 13.08
N ASP A 90 -1.74 3.44 12.79
CA ASP A 90 -0.86 2.39 13.33
C ASP A 90 0.54 2.39 12.70
N LEU A 91 0.79 3.27 11.74
CA LEU A 91 2.04 3.35 11.00
C LEU A 91 3.20 3.79 11.91
N VAL A 92 4.18 2.89 12.06
CA VAL A 92 5.35 3.09 12.91
C VAL A 92 6.44 3.84 12.14
N VAL A 93 6.93 4.92 12.77
CA VAL A 93 8.12 5.65 12.32
C VAL A 93 9.23 5.38 13.30
N GLU A 94 10.36 4.91 12.80
CA GLU A 94 11.53 4.55 13.58
C GLU A 94 12.62 5.63 13.48
N SER A 95 13.31 5.88 14.60
CA SER A 95 14.43 6.81 14.62
C SER A 95 15.60 6.31 13.78
N VAL A 96 16.32 7.23 13.16
CA VAL A 96 17.59 6.94 12.48
C VAL A 96 18.75 7.20 13.46
N PRO A 97 19.74 6.30 13.56
CA PRO A 97 20.95 6.54 14.35
C PRO A 97 21.66 7.84 13.95
N ALA A 98 22.28 8.54 14.90
CA ALA A 98 22.90 9.85 14.67
C ALA A 98 24.04 9.83 13.63
N ASP A 99 24.74 8.71 13.50
CA ASP A 99 25.78 8.47 12.49
C ASP A 99 25.21 8.21 11.08
N ARG A 100 23.88 8.07 10.97
CA ARG A 100 23.15 7.80 9.72
C ARG A 100 22.06 8.83 9.43
N SER A 101 22.00 9.93 10.19
CA SER A 101 20.97 10.96 10.06
C SER A 101 21.20 11.93 8.89
N ARG A 102 22.17 11.64 8.02
CA ARG A 102 22.48 12.43 6.82
C ARG A 102 22.69 11.52 5.61
N ALA A 103 22.15 11.94 4.47
CA ALA A 103 22.43 11.38 3.15
C ALA A 103 23.15 12.41 2.29
N GLU A 104 23.96 11.96 1.35
CA GLU A 104 24.69 12.82 0.41
C GLU A 104 23.96 12.85 -0.94
N GLY A 105 23.69 14.06 -1.44
CA GLY A 105 23.14 14.30 -2.77
C GLY A 105 24.23 14.40 -3.85
N PRO A 106 23.84 14.58 -5.13
CA PRO A 106 24.75 14.51 -6.28
C PRO A 106 25.94 15.47 -6.24
N ASP A 107 25.82 16.62 -5.56
CA ASP A 107 26.86 17.66 -5.48
C ASP A 107 27.50 17.76 -4.07
N GLY A 108 27.44 16.68 -3.27
CA GLY A 108 27.91 16.68 -1.88
C GLY A 108 26.98 17.42 -0.91
N GLN A 109 25.79 17.81 -1.36
CA GLN A 109 24.77 18.42 -0.51
C GLN A 109 24.30 17.41 0.53
N GLU A 110 24.33 17.78 1.81
CA GLU A 110 23.77 16.94 2.86
C GLU A 110 22.24 17.10 2.93
N LEU A 111 21.56 15.96 2.98
CA LEU A 111 20.13 15.84 3.24
C LEU A 111 19.92 15.25 4.63
N GLU A 112 19.21 15.96 5.49
CA GLU A 112 18.88 15.48 6.83
C GLU A 112 17.79 14.40 6.78
N LEU A 113 18.02 13.30 7.52
CA LEU A 113 17.12 12.19 7.70
C LEU A 113 16.63 12.14 9.15
N ILE A 114 15.34 12.37 9.35
CA ILE A 114 14.74 12.51 10.68
C ILE A 114 14.11 11.21 11.22
N GLY A 115 14.07 10.17 10.39
CA GLY A 115 13.39 8.92 10.69
C GLY A 115 13.36 8.02 9.47
N HIS A 116 12.83 6.82 9.65
CA HIS A 116 12.55 5.93 8.55
C HIS A 116 11.32 5.08 8.83
N ILE A 117 10.79 4.50 7.76
CA ILE A 117 9.55 3.73 7.78
C ILE A 117 9.60 2.62 6.74
N ALA A 118 9.06 1.45 7.05
CA ALA A 118 8.93 0.35 6.10
C ALA A 118 7.59 0.46 5.35
N LEU A 119 7.64 0.57 4.02
CA LEU A 119 6.46 0.73 3.17
C LEU A 119 6.38 -0.32 2.07
N ARG A 120 5.16 -0.80 1.79
CA ARG A 120 4.87 -1.56 0.57
C ARG A 120 4.59 -0.59 -0.56
N LEU A 121 5.36 -0.69 -1.63
CA LEU A 121 5.27 0.22 -2.76
C LEU A 121 4.60 -0.45 -3.96
N THR A 122 3.73 0.30 -4.65
CA THR A 122 3.17 -0.11 -5.94
C THR A 122 3.38 0.99 -6.96
N ILE A 123 4.21 0.74 -7.97
CA ILE A 123 4.52 1.68 -9.04
C ILE A 123 3.38 1.65 -10.06
N CYS A 124 2.72 2.79 -10.28
CA CYS A 124 1.62 2.90 -11.23
C CYS A 124 2.16 3.17 -12.64
N THR A 125 2.29 2.13 -13.47
CA THR A 125 2.76 2.25 -14.86
C THR A 125 1.61 2.21 -15.87
N ALA A 126 1.86 2.66 -17.10
CA ALA A 126 0.86 2.61 -18.18
C ALA A 126 0.36 1.18 -18.49
N ALA A 127 1.25 0.19 -18.34
CA ALA A 127 0.94 -1.24 -18.52
C ALA A 127 0.17 -1.84 -17.34
N GLY A 128 0.14 -1.14 -16.20
CA GLY A 128 -0.51 -1.58 -14.97
C GLY A 128 0.34 -1.30 -13.72
N PRO A 129 -0.22 -1.51 -12.52
CA PRO A 129 0.49 -1.40 -11.28
C PRO A 129 1.53 -2.53 -11.14
N VAL A 130 2.76 -2.18 -10.78
CA VAL A 130 3.85 -3.10 -10.46
C VAL A 130 4.12 -3.04 -8.97
N ARG A 131 3.96 -4.16 -8.27
CA ARG A 131 4.20 -4.23 -6.82
C ARG A 131 5.66 -4.52 -6.54
N VAL A 132 6.27 -3.74 -5.66
CA VAL A 132 7.56 -4.10 -5.07
C VAL A 132 7.32 -5.29 -4.14
N PRO A 133 8.06 -6.42 -4.29
CA PRO A 133 7.74 -7.67 -3.61
C PRO A 133 7.70 -7.59 -2.07
N HIS A 134 8.60 -6.81 -1.48
CA HIS A 134 8.75 -6.66 -0.04
C HIS A 134 8.52 -5.21 0.39
N ALA A 135 8.24 -5.01 1.68
CA ALA A 135 8.29 -3.67 2.24
C ALA A 135 9.75 -3.17 2.20
N VAL A 136 9.94 -1.92 1.80
CA VAL A 136 11.27 -1.30 1.69
C VAL A 136 11.38 -0.19 2.72
N ALA A 137 12.61 0.04 3.20
CA ALA A 137 12.90 1.18 4.06
C ALA A 137 12.82 2.48 3.24
N CYS A 138 12.11 3.47 3.78
CA CYS A 138 11.98 4.81 3.23
C CYS A 138 12.41 5.81 4.30
N TYR A 139 13.44 6.59 4.01
CA TYR A 139 13.99 7.57 4.93
C TYR A 139 13.25 8.90 4.80
N ILE A 140 12.96 9.50 5.94
CA ILE A 140 12.12 10.69 6.02
C ILE A 140 13.02 11.91 6.00
N THR A 141 12.74 12.85 5.10
CA THR A 141 13.35 14.19 5.13
C THR A 141 12.28 15.26 5.35
N THR A 142 12.68 16.39 5.94
CA THR A 142 11.79 17.53 6.21
C THR A 142 11.37 18.26 4.92
N ASN A 143 12.19 18.18 3.88
CA ASN A 143 12.02 18.91 2.63
C ASN A 143 11.57 18.01 1.48
N GLY A 144 11.28 18.62 0.32
CA GLY A 144 10.98 17.92 -0.92
C GLY A 144 9.49 17.76 -1.22
N THR A 145 9.20 17.49 -2.50
CA THR A 145 7.84 17.44 -3.03
C THR A 145 7.45 16.07 -3.59
N GLU A 146 8.43 15.24 -3.90
CA GLU A 146 8.25 13.94 -4.53
C GLU A 146 8.91 12.85 -3.70
N PHE A 147 8.37 11.64 -3.78
CA PHE A 147 9.04 10.47 -3.26
C PHE A 147 10.22 10.11 -4.19
N LEU A 148 11.40 9.85 -3.66
CA LEU A 148 12.53 9.38 -4.43
C LEU A 148 12.63 7.86 -4.30
N VAL A 149 12.49 7.15 -5.42
CA VAL A 149 12.61 5.69 -5.49
C VAL A 149 14.02 5.31 -5.94
N SER A 150 14.73 4.56 -5.09
CA SER A 150 16.11 4.13 -5.35
C SER A 150 16.22 3.09 -6.46
N ASP A 151 17.42 2.98 -7.01
CA ASP A 151 17.77 2.00 -8.05
C ASP A 151 17.45 0.56 -7.63
N ASP A 152 17.82 0.17 -6.40
CA ASP A 152 17.56 -1.15 -5.85
C ASP A 152 16.06 -1.47 -5.83
N THR A 153 15.23 -0.50 -5.46
CA THR A 153 13.77 -0.64 -5.42
C THR A 153 13.19 -0.79 -6.83
N LEU A 154 13.74 -0.08 -7.81
CA LEU A 154 13.33 -0.16 -9.23
C LEU A 154 13.74 -1.49 -9.89
N LYS A 155 14.86 -2.06 -9.47
CA LYS A 155 15.42 -3.32 -9.99
C LYS A 155 14.79 -4.56 -9.36
N THR A 156 14.15 -4.43 -8.20
CA THR A 156 13.45 -5.54 -7.54
C THR A 156 12.17 -5.87 -8.32
N ARG A 157 12.30 -6.68 -9.38
CA ARG A 157 11.21 -7.22 -10.19
C ARG A 157 10.89 -8.66 -9.85
#